data_AF-A0A1C5XPP3-F1
#
_entry.id   AF-A0A1C5XPP3-F1
#
_cell.length_a   1.000
_cell.length_b   1.000
_cell.length_c   1.000
_cell.angle_alpha   90.00
_cell.angle_beta   90.00
_cell.angle_gamma   90.00
#
_symmetry.space_group_name_H-M   'P 1'
#
loop_
_entity.id
_entity.type
_entity.pdbx_description
1 polymer ?
#
loop_
_entity_poly.entity_id
_entity_poly.type
_entity_poly.pdbx_seq_one_letter_code
_entity_poly.pdbx_strand_id
1 'polypeptide(L)'
;MKKSVKKVMKTTAILLLALIFAGSPAISPITSKTTIEAEASAKSDKVVKNARKCYYSTRKNLRRYQKVRNGSTSTDYWSKNKLVFSEIKPDKRDFLSIKNTVCEYYYSKSKLVFAFAYQKKGRKVKEYRAYYMGGKCYRYIGPNKKVHTYGSGKSYERMSGMAKKLYYKGRRNIELAYEANEPIGNK
;
A
#
# COMPACT_ATOMS: atom_id res chain seq x y z
N MET A 1 5.53 -61.25 -17.20
CA MET A 1 4.37 -60.82 -16.39
C MET A 1 4.79 -59.60 -15.56
N LYS A 2 4.23 -58.41 -15.85
CA LYS A 2 3.31 -57.64 -14.97
C LYS A 2 3.91 -57.31 -13.58
N LYS A 3 4.05 -56.08 -13.08
CA LYS A 3 3.67 -54.71 -13.48
C LYS A 3 4.49 -53.71 -12.62
N SER A 4 5.04 -52.68 -13.27
CA SER A 4 5.08 -51.25 -12.89
C SER A 4 5.16 -50.82 -11.40
N VAL A 5 6.24 -50.10 -11.06
CA VAL A 5 6.14 -48.92 -10.18
C VAL A 5 6.74 -47.71 -10.90
N LYS A 6 5.93 -47.07 -11.75
CA LYS A 6 6.21 -45.72 -12.24
C LYS A 6 5.97 -44.73 -11.11
N LYS A 7 7.04 -44.06 -10.70
CA LYS A 7 7.04 -42.83 -9.90
C LYS A 7 6.31 -41.73 -10.70
N VAL A 8 5.15 -41.31 -10.24
CA VAL A 8 4.42 -40.16 -10.79
C VAL A 8 4.25 -39.12 -9.68
N MET A 9 5.04 -38.06 -9.78
CA MET A 9 4.70 -36.75 -9.23
C MET A 9 3.38 -36.29 -9.83
N LYS A 10 2.40 -35.88 -9.01
CA LYS A 10 1.43 -34.80 -9.27
C LYS A 10 0.61 -34.54 -7.99
N THR A 11 0.70 -33.37 -7.37
CA THR A 11 -0.13 -32.18 -7.66
C THR A 11 -1.58 -32.34 -7.15
N THR A 12 -1.86 -31.70 -6.02
CA THR A 12 -3.07 -30.91 -5.74
C THR A 12 -4.45 -31.51 -6.06
N ALA A 13 -5.19 -31.87 -5.01
CA ALA A 13 -6.66 -31.88 -4.96
C ALA A 13 -7.04 -31.77 -3.47
N ILE A 14 -7.44 -30.62 -2.93
CA ILE A 14 -8.83 -30.11 -2.94
C ILE A 14 -9.84 -31.27 -2.91
N LEU A 15 -10.20 -31.71 -1.70
CA LEU A 15 -11.48 -32.35 -1.41
C LEU A 15 -12.04 -31.60 -0.18
N LEU A 16 -12.79 -30.53 -0.43
CA LEU A 16 -14.24 -30.50 -0.29
C LEU A 16 -14.74 -30.99 1.09
N LEU A 17 -14.80 -30.01 2.00
CA LEU A 17 -15.91 -29.71 2.90
C LEU A 17 -17.12 -30.68 2.76
N ALA A 18 -17.23 -31.65 3.68
CA ALA A 18 -18.47 -32.36 3.89
C ALA A 18 -19.40 -31.47 4.72
N LEU A 19 -20.40 -30.88 4.04
CA LEU A 19 -21.61 -30.37 4.66
C LEU A 19 -22.38 -31.54 5.28
N ILE A 20 -22.50 -31.56 6.60
CA ILE A 20 -23.57 -32.26 7.29
C ILE A 20 -24.48 -31.18 7.87
N PHE A 21 -25.57 -30.88 7.15
CA PHE A 21 -26.72 -30.17 7.69
C PHE A 21 -27.65 -31.22 8.31
N ALA A 22 -27.72 -31.24 9.64
CA ALA A 22 -28.86 -31.77 10.37
C ALA A 22 -28.99 -30.97 11.66
N GLY A 23 -30.05 -30.17 11.73
CA GLY A 23 -30.35 -29.26 12.83
C GLY A 23 -29.96 -27.82 12.50
N SER A 24 -30.95 -26.95 12.33
CA SER A 24 -30.77 -25.50 12.20
C SER A 24 -29.79 -24.98 13.26
N PRO A 25 -28.60 -24.47 12.89
CA PRO A 25 -27.84 -23.68 13.82
C PRO A 25 -28.25 -22.23 13.57
N ALA A 26 -28.78 -21.58 14.62
CA ALA A 26 -28.57 -20.15 14.75
C ALA A 26 -27.09 -19.88 14.39
N ILE A 27 -26.82 -19.10 13.35
CA ILE A 27 -25.45 -18.80 12.91
C ILE A 27 -24.78 -18.13 14.11
N SER A 28 -23.98 -18.90 14.85
CA SER A 28 -23.32 -18.44 16.06
C SER A 28 -22.48 -17.20 15.69
N PRO A 29 -22.60 -16.08 16.42
CA PRO A 29 -21.89 -14.83 16.11
C PRO A 29 -20.36 -14.98 16.14
N ILE A 30 -19.84 -16.09 16.66
CA ILE A 30 -18.42 -16.41 16.78
C ILE A 30 -17.84 -16.94 15.44
N THR A 31 -18.59 -17.74 14.68
CA THR A 31 -18.13 -18.35 13.42
C THR A 31 -18.09 -17.33 12.27
N SER A 32 -19.02 -16.37 12.28
CA SER A 32 -19.06 -15.27 11.31
C SER A 32 -17.95 -14.24 11.56
N LYS A 33 -17.70 -13.87 12.82
CA LYS A 33 -16.64 -12.91 13.19
C LYS A 33 -15.24 -13.41 12.81
N THR A 34 -14.93 -14.68 13.08
CA THR A 34 -13.62 -15.28 12.77
C THR A 34 -13.36 -15.34 11.26
N THR A 35 -14.37 -15.69 10.47
CA THR A 35 -14.28 -15.73 9.00
C THR A 35 -14.07 -14.33 8.40
N ILE A 36 -14.82 -13.33 8.90
CA ILE A 36 -14.70 -11.93 8.46
C ILE A 36 -13.30 -11.36 8.78
N GLU A 37 -12.77 -11.67 9.96
CA GLU A 37 -11.41 -11.25 10.36
C GLU A 37 -10.32 -11.92 9.51
N ALA A 38 -10.48 -13.21 9.19
CA ALA A 38 -9.56 -13.94 8.32
C ALA A 38 -9.55 -13.37 6.88
N GLU A 39 -10.72 -13.12 6.29
CA GLU A 39 -10.82 -12.50 4.96
C GLU A 39 -10.25 -11.08 4.94
N ALA A 40 -10.52 -10.31 6.00
CA ALA A 40 -9.98 -8.97 6.18
C ALA A 40 -8.44 -8.99 6.21
N SER A 41 -7.87 -9.96 6.91
CA SER A 41 -6.43 -10.17 6.98
C SER A 41 -5.86 -10.54 5.61
N ALA A 42 -6.47 -11.48 4.89
CA ALA A 42 -6.02 -11.94 3.58
C ALA A 42 -5.99 -10.82 2.52
N LYS A 43 -7.03 -9.99 2.45
CA LYS A 43 -7.06 -8.82 1.54
C LYS A 43 -5.96 -7.82 1.89
N SER A 44 -5.81 -7.50 3.17
CA SER A 44 -4.75 -6.60 3.63
C SER A 44 -3.35 -7.15 3.34
N ASP A 45 -3.11 -8.44 3.51
CA ASP A 45 -1.81 -9.06 3.23
C ASP A 45 -1.45 -9.04 1.76
N LYS A 46 -2.44 -9.22 0.86
CA LYS A 46 -2.25 -9.00 -0.58
C LYS A 46 -1.80 -7.57 -0.89
N VAL A 47 -2.42 -6.56 -0.25
CA VAL A 47 -2.05 -5.15 -0.42
C VAL A 47 -0.64 -4.90 0.09
N VAL A 48 -0.28 -5.43 1.26
CA VAL A 48 1.06 -5.30 1.83
C VAL A 48 2.12 -5.96 0.96
N LYS A 49 1.84 -7.17 0.42
CA LYS A 49 2.75 -7.86 -0.51
C LYS A 49 3.00 -7.02 -1.77
N ASN A 50 1.94 -6.43 -2.35
CA ASN A 50 2.06 -5.54 -3.50
C ASN A 50 2.89 -4.29 -3.18
N ALA A 51 2.59 -3.62 -2.07
CA ALA A 51 3.34 -2.46 -1.60
C ALA A 51 4.82 -2.76 -1.36
N ARG A 52 5.14 -3.90 -0.73
CA ARG A 52 6.53 -4.35 -0.52
C ARG A 52 7.24 -4.58 -1.85
N LYS A 53 6.59 -5.26 -2.80
CA LYS A 53 7.15 -5.46 -4.14
C LYS A 53 7.49 -4.12 -4.80
N CYS A 54 6.55 -3.17 -4.79
CA CYS A 54 6.75 -1.82 -5.30
C CYS A 54 7.94 -1.14 -4.60
N TYR A 55 7.91 -1.05 -3.26
CA TYR A 55 8.98 -0.45 -2.46
C TYR A 55 10.37 -1.00 -2.81
N TYR A 56 10.58 -2.32 -2.69
CA TYR A 56 11.89 -2.91 -2.93
C TYR A 56 12.34 -2.79 -4.38
N SER A 57 11.42 -2.96 -5.35
CA SER A 57 11.75 -2.76 -6.77
C SER A 57 12.15 -1.33 -7.08
N THR A 58 11.46 -0.35 -6.49
CA THR A 58 11.74 1.07 -6.66
C THR A 58 13.09 1.42 -6.04
N ARG A 59 13.34 0.99 -4.80
CA ARG A 59 14.61 1.25 -4.11
C ARG A 59 15.79 0.63 -4.84
N LYS A 60 15.66 -0.60 -5.36
CA LYS A 60 16.71 -1.28 -6.14
C LYS A 60 17.05 -0.54 -7.44
N ASN A 61 16.06 0.07 -8.10
CA ASN A 61 16.22 0.73 -9.39
C ASN A 61 16.33 2.26 -9.30
N LEU A 62 16.46 2.83 -8.10
CA LEU A 62 16.36 4.28 -7.88
C LEU A 62 17.31 5.10 -8.77
N ARG A 63 18.53 4.59 -8.99
CA ARG A 63 19.56 5.23 -9.84
C ARG A 63 19.25 5.19 -11.34
N ARG A 64 18.30 4.36 -11.77
CA ARG A 64 17.90 4.19 -13.18
C ARG A 64 16.72 5.09 -13.57
N TYR A 65 16.07 5.72 -12.59
CA TYR A 65 14.93 6.58 -12.83
C TYR A 65 15.38 8.00 -13.13
N GLN A 66 14.62 8.67 -14.00
CA GLN A 66 14.78 10.10 -14.21
C GLN A 66 14.38 10.82 -12.93
N LYS A 67 15.29 11.63 -12.41
CA LYS A 67 15.10 12.41 -11.19
C LYS A 67 14.70 13.83 -11.57
N VAL A 68 13.54 14.27 -11.10
CA VAL A 68 13.01 15.63 -11.29
C VAL A 68 12.88 16.30 -9.93
N ARG A 69 13.50 17.47 -9.77
CA ARG A 69 13.34 18.28 -8.55
C ARG A 69 12.22 19.27 -8.78
N ASN A 70 11.18 19.19 -7.95
CA ASN A 70 10.03 20.08 -7.99
C ASN A 70 10.11 21.03 -6.78
N GLY A 71 10.69 22.20 -7.00
CA GLY A 71 11.03 23.15 -5.94
C GLY A 71 12.13 22.64 -5.00
N SER A 72 12.17 23.20 -3.79
CA SER A 72 13.19 22.88 -2.77
C SER A 72 12.87 21.63 -1.94
N THR A 73 11.63 21.13 -2.01
CA THR A 73 11.09 20.15 -1.06
C THR A 73 10.72 18.82 -1.70
N SER A 74 10.33 18.80 -2.97
CA SER A 74 9.88 17.60 -3.65
C SER A 74 10.92 17.09 -4.65
N THR A 75 11.12 15.78 -4.65
CA THR A 75 11.94 15.08 -5.64
C THR A 75 11.17 13.88 -6.15
N ASP A 76 10.85 13.91 -7.44
CA ASP A 76 10.13 12.88 -8.15
C ASP A 76 11.08 12.00 -8.95
N TYR A 77 10.74 10.71 -9.03
CA TYR A 77 11.49 9.70 -9.76
C TYR A 77 10.56 9.02 -10.74
N TRP A 78 10.95 9.08 -12.01
CA TRP A 78 10.14 8.66 -13.15
C TRP A 78 10.77 7.48 -13.87
N SER A 79 9.92 6.51 -14.23
CA SER A 79 10.26 5.44 -15.14
C SER A 79 9.51 5.68 -16.45
N LYS A 80 10.22 6.21 -17.45
CA LYS A 80 9.61 6.76 -18.66
C LYS A 80 8.56 7.82 -18.26
N ASN A 81 7.34 7.73 -18.79
CA ASN A 81 6.22 8.62 -18.48
C ASN A 81 5.44 8.24 -17.20
N LYS A 82 6.00 7.43 -16.30
CA LYS A 82 5.31 6.99 -15.08
C LYS A 82 6.05 7.41 -13.84
N LEU A 83 5.39 8.21 -12.99
CA LEU A 83 5.87 8.50 -11.65
C LEU A 83 5.85 7.20 -10.83
N VAL A 84 7.01 6.84 -10.25
CA VAL A 84 7.16 5.61 -9.45
C VAL A 84 7.47 5.91 -7.98
N PHE A 85 8.07 7.07 -7.69
CA PHE A 85 8.45 7.46 -6.34
C PHE A 85 8.57 8.97 -6.20
N SER A 86 8.18 9.47 -5.03
CA SER A 86 8.38 10.87 -4.63
C SER A 86 8.90 10.94 -3.20
N GLU A 87 9.92 11.76 -2.97
CA GLU A 87 10.36 12.18 -1.65
C GLU A 87 9.94 13.64 -1.43
N ILE A 88 9.21 13.91 -0.35
CA ILE A 88 8.77 15.24 0.03
C ILE A 88 9.34 15.57 1.42
N LYS A 89 10.20 16.58 1.46
CA LYS A 89 10.81 17.10 2.67
C LYS A 89 9.86 18.07 3.39
N PRO A 90 10.01 18.26 4.71
CA PRO A 90 9.17 19.20 5.44
C PRO A 90 9.53 20.66 5.11
N ASP A 91 8.54 21.41 4.65
CA ASP A 91 8.53 22.87 4.62
C ASP A 91 7.14 23.35 5.09
N LYS A 92 7.08 24.48 5.79
CA LYS A 92 5.81 25.07 6.25
C LYS A 92 5.05 25.75 5.11
N ARG A 93 5.74 26.15 4.04
CA ARG A 93 5.16 26.87 2.89
C ARG A 93 4.71 25.93 1.77
N ASP A 94 5.25 24.71 1.73
CA ASP A 94 4.86 23.73 0.74
C ASP A 94 3.58 23.02 1.17
N PHE A 95 2.55 23.15 0.34
CA PHE A 95 1.28 22.46 0.52
C PHE A 95 1.44 20.94 0.56
N LEU A 96 2.37 20.34 -0.17
CA LEU A 96 2.55 18.88 -0.18
C LEU A 96 3.23 18.34 1.08
N SER A 97 3.96 19.20 1.81
CA SER A 97 4.66 18.83 3.02
C SER A 97 3.73 18.56 4.21
N ILE A 98 4.20 17.69 5.10
CA ILE A 98 3.63 17.49 6.44
C ILE A 98 4.66 18.01 7.45
N LYS A 99 4.22 18.86 8.38
CA LYS A 99 5.09 19.53 9.37
C LYS A 99 6.08 18.55 10.03
N ASN A 100 7.37 18.88 9.95
CA ASN A 100 8.51 18.14 10.52
C ASN A 100 8.62 16.67 10.04
N THR A 101 7.99 16.33 8.92
CA THR A 101 7.87 14.96 8.44
C THR A 101 8.42 14.87 7.02
N VAL A 102 9.36 13.96 6.80
CA VAL A 102 9.71 13.54 5.44
C VAL A 102 8.73 12.45 5.03
N CYS A 103 8.16 12.59 3.85
CA CYS A 103 7.22 11.65 3.28
C CYS A 103 7.80 11.02 2.02
N GLU A 104 7.64 9.72 1.91
CA GLU A 104 8.02 8.91 0.77
C GLU A 104 6.76 8.26 0.20
N TYR A 105 6.46 8.53 -1.06
CA TYR A 105 5.28 8.02 -1.75
C TYR A 105 5.69 7.09 -2.88
N TYR A 106 5.14 5.89 -2.88
CA TYR A 106 5.44 4.86 -3.87
C TYR A 106 4.20 4.59 -4.71
N TYR A 107 4.39 4.60 -6.02
CA TYR A 107 3.31 4.52 -6.99
C TYR A 107 3.45 3.29 -7.88
N SER A 108 2.32 2.71 -8.24
CA SER A 108 2.23 1.65 -9.23
C SER A 108 1.03 1.90 -10.13
N LYS A 109 1.23 1.87 -11.45
CA LYS A 109 0.19 2.15 -12.45
C LYS A 109 -0.54 3.47 -12.14
N SER A 110 0.22 4.52 -11.85
CA SER A 110 -0.27 5.86 -11.51
C SER A 110 -1.22 5.92 -10.30
N LYS A 111 -1.09 4.97 -9.37
CA LYS A 111 -1.85 4.93 -8.12
C LYS A 111 -0.90 4.83 -6.94
N LEU A 112 -1.21 5.56 -5.87
CA LEU A 112 -0.51 5.43 -4.60
C LEU A 112 -0.73 4.02 -4.04
N VAL A 113 0.36 3.29 -3.76
CA VAL A 113 0.31 1.94 -3.19
C VAL A 113 0.92 1.86 -1.79
N PHE A 114 1.87 2.74 -1.49
CA PHE A 114 2.53 2.77 -0.20
C PHE A 114 3.00 4.18 0.13
N ALA A 115 2.81 4.58 1.38
CA ALA A 115 3.43 5.77 1.95
C ALA A 115 4.26 5.38 3.17
N PHE A 116 5.50 5.84 3.20
CA PHE A 116 6.35 5.79 4.37
C PHE A 116 6.62 7.22 4.81
N ALA A 117 6.55 7.48 6.11
CA ALA A 117 6.88 8.80 6.63
C ALA A 117 7.62 8.69 7.93
N TYR A 118 8.58 9.59 8.11
CA TYR A 118 9.35 9.68 9.34
C TYR A 118 9.40 11.13 9.80
N GLN A 119 9.04 11.32 11.07
CA GLN A 119 8.97 12.61 11.73
C GLN A 119 10.04 12.66 12.81
N LYS A 120 10.98 13.60 12.68
CA LYS A 120 11.97 13.88 13.73
C LYS A 120 11.34 14.79 14.79
N LYS A 121 11.37 14.36 16.06
CA LYS A 121 10.97 15.17 17.22
C LYS A 121 12.09 15.10 18.26
N GLY A 122 13.01 16.07 18.20
CA GLY A 122 14.26 16.01 18.98
C GLY A 122 15.06 14.76 18.60
N ARG A 123 15.48 13.97 19.61
CA ARG A 123 16.19 12.70 19.42
C ARG A 123 15.31 11.53 18.99
N LYS A 124 13.97 11.66 19.06
CA LYS A 124 13.04 10.57 18.73
C LYS A 124 12.60 10.64 17.27
N VAL A 125 12.58 9.48 16.60
CA VAL A 125 12.03 9.33 15.24
C VAL A 125 10.70 8.59 15.32
N LYS A 126 9.64 9.20 14.80
CA LYS A 126 8.32 8.57 14.65
C LYS A 126 8.17 8.07 13.23
N GLU A 127 7.94 6.78 13.06
CA GLU A 127 7.69 6.17 11.76
C GLU A 127 6.21 5.90 11.54
N TYR A 128 5.81 6.02 10.28
CA TYR A 128 4.46 5.78 9.80
C TYR A 128 4.53 4.99 8.51
N ARG A 129 3.69 3.97 8.38
CA ARG A 129 3.55 3.16 7.16
C ARG A 129 2.08 3.03 6.82
N ALA A 130 1.70 3.31 5.59
CA ALA A 130 0.32 3.19 5.13
C ALA A 130 0.27 2.47 3.78
N TYR A 131 -0.63 1.50 3.66
CA TYR A 131 -0.71 0.55 2.56
C TYR A 131 -2.04 0.71 1.84
N TYR A 132 -1.99 1.01 0.54
CA TYR A 132 -3.15 1.43 -0.23
C TYR A 132 -3.43 0.53 -1.44
N MET A 133 -4.72 0.39 -1.77
CA MET A 133 -5.18 -0.24 -3.00
C MET A 133 -6.55 0.31 -3.38
N GLY A 134 -6.75 0.67 -4.65
CA GLY A 134 -8.04 1.17 -5.14
C GLY A 134 -8.54 2.41 -4.40
N GLY A 135 -7.61 3.28 -3.97
CA GLY A 135 -7.95 4.49 -3.22
C GLY A 135 -8.33 4.27 -1.75
N LYS A 136 -8.22 3.04 -1.23
CA LYS A 136 -8.49 2.72 0.17
C LYS A 136 -7.22 2.35 0.92
N CYS A 137 -7.19 2.61 2.22
CA CYS A 137 -6.13 2.19 3.13
C CYS A 137 -6.50 0.85 3.75
N TYR A 138 -5.68 -0.17 3.57
CA TYR A 138 -5.92 -1.52 4.10
C TYR A 138 -5.10 -1.81 5.35
N ARG A 139 -3.94 -1.18 5.48
CA ARG A 139 -3.11 -1.29 6.67
C ARG A 139 -2.43 0.03 7.00
N TYR A 140 -2.36 0.34 8.29
CA TYR A 140 -1.61 1.48 8.81
C TYR A 140 -0.84 1.07 10.06
N ILE A 141 0.41 1.51 10.14
CA ILE A 141 1.29 1.29 11.28
C ILE A 141 1.82 2.65 11.72
N GLY A 142 1.52 3.00 12.97
CA GLY A 142 1.96 4.25 13.59
C GLY A 142 3.26 4.10 14.39
N PRO A 143 3.66 5.15 15.13
CA PRO A 143 4.92 5.18 15.86
C PRO A 143 4.94 4.21 17.05
N ASN A 144 3.78 3.84 17.58
CA ASN A 144 3.64 2.80 18.61
C ASN A 144 3.75 1.38 18.05
N LYS A 145 4.04 1.23 16.74
CA LYS A 145 4.14 -0.04 16.01
C LYS A 145 2.87 -0.90 16.02
N LYS A 146 1.74 -0.37 16.53
CA LYS A 146 0.44 -1.04 16.47
C LYS A 146 0.00 -1.13 15.00
N VAL A 147 -0.35 -2.36 14.60
CA VAL A 147 -0.85 -2.64 13.25
C VAL A 147 -2.36 -2.48 13.24
N HIS A 148 -2.84 -1.56 12.40
CA HIS A 148 -4.27 -1.39 12.13
C HIS A 148 -4.58 -1.98 10.76
N THR A 149 -5.38 -3.06 10.74
CA THR A 149 -5.81 -3.74 9.51
C THR A 149 -7.29 -3.47 9.24
N TYR A 150 -7.66 -3.27 7.99
CA TYR A 150 -9.02 -2.93 7.57
C TYR A 150 -9.47 -3.85 6.43
N GLY A 151 -10.45 -4.73 6.67
CA GLY A 151 -10.81 -5.78 5.71
C GLY A 151 -11.38 -5.30 4.38
N SER A 152 -12.24 -4.30 4.42
CA SER A 152 -12.81 -3.65 3.22
C SER A 152 -12.01 -2.43 2.75
N GLY A 153 -10.89 -2.13 3.44
CA GLY A 153 -10.16 -0.88 3.34
C GLY A 153 -10.96 0.33 3.86
N LYS A 154 -10.27 1.30 4.45
CA LYS A 154 -10.87 2.61 4.77
C LYS A 154 -10.79 3.53 3.57
N SER A 155 -11.93 4.07 3.12
CA SER A 155 -11.96 5.17 2.15
C SER A 155 -11.42 6.46 2.77
N TYR A 156 -11.11 7.46 1.95
CA TYR A 156 -10.53 8.73 2.40
C TYR A 156 -11.35 9.41 3.50
N GLU A 157 -12.68 9.39 3.38
CA GLU A 157 -13.64 9.99 4.31
C GLU A 157 -13.55 9.32 5.69
N ARG A 158 -13.31 8.00 5.71
CA ARG A 158 -13.23 7.16 6.91
C ARG A 158 -11.81 7.00 7.46
N MET A 159 -10.79 7.45 6.74
CA MET A 159 -9.42 7.53 7.26
C MET A 159 -9.33 8.64 8.32
N SER A 160 -8.40 8.50 9.26
CA SER A 160 -8.14 9.53 10.26
C SER A 160 -6.63 9.73 10.47
N GLY A 161 -6.27 10.84 11.10
CA GLY A 161 -4.90 11.14 11.50
C GLY A 161 -3.89 11.12 10.35
N MET A 162 -2.72 10.52 10.60
CA MET A 162 -1.62 10.52 9.63
C MET A 162 -1.93 9.70 8.37
N ALA A 163 -2.72 8.63 8.46
CA ALA A 163 -3.11 7.85 7.28
C ALA A 163 -3.89 8.71 6.27
N LYS A 164 -4.85 9.52 6.75
CA LYS A 164 -5.61 10.45 5.88
C LYS A 164 -4.71 11.51 5.24
N LYS A 165 -3.79 12.08 6.03
CA LYS A 165 -2.84 13.09 5.55
C LYS A 165 -1.92 12.52 4.47
N LEU A 166 -1.31 11.37 4.71
CA LEU A 166 -0.43 10.71 3.74
C LEU A 166 -1.16 10.36 2.45
N TYR A 167 -2.38 9.83 2.54
CA TYR A 167 -3.18 9.53 1.35
C TYR A 167 -3.47 10.79 0.54
N TYR A 168 -3.95 11.86 1.20
CA TYR A 168 -4.26 13.12 0.55
C TYR A 168 -3.05 13.73 -0.15
N LYS A 169 -1.93 13.86 0.55
CA LYS A 169 -0.70 14.48 0.03
C LYS A 169 -0.09 13.63 -1.09
N GLY A 170 -0.02 12.31 -0.93
CA GLY A 170 0.46 11.42 -2.00
C GLY A 170 -0.42 11.44 -3.24
N ARG A 171 -1.75 11.57 -3.09
CA ARG A 171 -2.65 11.74 -4.23
C ARG A 171 -2.49 13.09 -4.94
N ARG A 172 -2.47 14.19 -4.18
CA ARG A 172 -2.26 15.52 -4.77
C ARG A 172 -0.90 15.62 -5.46
N ASN A 173 0.15 14.99 -4.90
CA ASN A 173 1.46 14.97 -5.52
C ASN A 173 1.44 14.29 -6.89
N ILE A 174 0.83 13.10 -7.01
CA ILE A 174 0.78 12.44 -8.32
C ILE A 174 -0.05 13.24 -9.34
N GLU A 175 -1.16 13.86 -8.93
CA GLU A 175 -1.98 14.72 -9.79
C GLU A 175 -1.14 15.90 -10.33
N LEU A 176 -0.51 16.66 -9.44
CA LEU A 176 0.35 17.79 -9.81
C LEU A 176 1.57 17.37 -10.64
N ALA A 177 2.15 16.20 -10.33
CA ALA A 177 3.30 15.69 -11.05
C ALA A 177 2.96 15.35 -12.51
N TYR A 178 1.77 14.82 -12.78
CA TYR A 178 1.31 14.63 -14.16
C TYR A 178 0.96 15.96 -14.81
N GLU A 179 0.22 16.87 -14.15
CA GLU A 179 -0.11 18.20 -14.70
C GLU A 179 1.15 19.00 -15.11
N ALA A 180 2.22 18.94 -14.31
CA ALA A 180 3.47 19.64 -14.58
C ALA A 180 4.36 18.97 -15.64
N ASN A 181 4.15 17.67 -15.91
CA ASN A 181 4.99 16.87 -16.80
C ASN A 181 4.19 16.20 -17.93
N GLU A 182 2.97 16.65 -18.22
CA GLU A 182 2.25 16.21 -19.41
C GLU A 182 3.10 16.55 -20.64
N PRO A 183 3.25 15.64 -21.60
CA PRO A 183 3.94 15.96 -22.83
C PRO A 183 3.19 17.11 -23.50
N ILE A 184 3.92 18.16 -23.88
CA ILE A 184 3.46 19.36 -24.62
C ILE A 184 2.84 19.00 -25.99
N GLY A 185 2.63 17.72 -26.31
CA GLY A 185 2.14 17.25 -27.60
C GLY A 185 0.63 17.31 -27.84
N ASN A 186 -0.18 17.85 -26.91
CA ASN A 186 -1.65 17.97 -27.07
C ASN A 186 -2.21 19.29 -26.49
N LYS A 187 -1.46 20.40 -26.56
CA LYS A 187 -2.00 21.74 -26.35
C LYS A 187 -1.84 22.57 -27.61
#